data_AF-A0A2X3CEV7-F1
#
_entry.id   AF-A0A2X3CEV7-F1
#
_cell.length_a   1.000
_cell.length_b   1.000
_cell.length_c   1.000
_cell.angle_alpha   90.00
_cell.angle_beta   90.00
_cell.angle_gamma   90.00
#
_symmetry.space_group_name_H-M   'P 1'
#
loop_
_entity.id
_entity.type
_entity.pdbx_description
1 polymer ?
#
loop_
_entity_poly.entity_id
_entity_poly.type
_entity_poly.pdbx_seq_one_letter_code
_entity_poly.pdbx_strand_id
1 'polypeptide(L)'
;MRFFRASTCWCTAPGIAKAAFISDFALGDFDRSLQVNLVGYFLCAREFSRLMIRDGIKGRIIQINSKSGKVGSKHNSGYSAAKFGGVGLTQSLALDLANMALPCIR
;
A
#
# COMPACT_ATOMS: atom_id res chain seq x y z
N MET A 1 -6.00 -12.44 -25.78
CA MET A 1 -5.94 -11.32 -24.83
C MET A 1 -7.13 -11.37 -23.86
N ARG A 2 -7.00 -12.05 -22.72
CA ARG A 2 -7.99 -12.03 -21.62
C ARG A 2 -7.23 -12.27 -20.31
N PHE A 3 -6.66 -11.23 -19.71
CA PHE A 3 -5.90 -11.36 -18.44
C PHE A 3 -6.46 -10.51 -17.29
N PHE A 4 -7.48 -9.68 -17.51
CA PHE A 4 -8.12 -8.89 -16.45
C PHE A 4 -9.60 -9.26 -16.31
N ARG A 5 -9.87 -10.40 -15.67
CA ARG A 5 -11.14 -10.61 -14.97
C ARG A 5 -10.91 -10.78 -13.47
N ALA A 6 -9.84 -10.16 -12.96
CA ALA A 6 -9.52 -10.14 -11.55
C ALA A 6 -10.26 -8.96 -10.91
N SER A 7 -11.41 -9.25 -10.30
CA SER A 7 -12.17 -8.31 -9.47
C SER A 7 -11.40 -7.90 -8.19
N THR A 8 -10.12 -8.25 -8.05
CA THR A 8 -9.31 -8.04 -6.86
C THR A 8 -7.88 -7.72 -7.27
N CYS A 9 -7.39 -6.52 -6.93
CA CYS A 9 -5.99 -6.15 -7.07
C CYS A 9 -5.26 -6.35 -5.74
N TRP A 10 -4.27 -7.25 -5.75
CA TRP A 10 -3.36 -7.45 -4.64
C TRP A 10 -2.17 -6.54 -4.85
N CYS A 11 -2.14 -5.42 -4.15
CA CYS A 11 -0.99 -4.52 -4.24
C CYS A 11 0.05 -4.97 -3.21
N THR A 12 1.04 -5.72 -3.66
CA THR A 12 2.20 -6.08 -2.83
C THR A 12 3.38 -5.23 -3.27
N ALA A 13 4.03 -4.58 -2.31
CA ALA A 13 5.38 -4.10 -2.51
C ALA A 13 6.33 -5.19 -2.02
N PRO A 14 7.34 -5.63 -2.80
CA PRO A 14 8.39 -6.50 -2.28
C PRO A 14 9.11 -5.72 -1.17
N GLY A 15 8.92 -6.16 0.08
CA GLY A 15 9.30 -5.37 1.24
C GLY A 15 10.80 -5.25 1.39
N ILE A 16 11.36 -4.10 1.04
CA ILE A 16 12.75 -3.76 1.41
C ILE A 16 12.75 -3.31 2.86
N ALA A 17 13.27 -4.17 3.72
CA ALA A 17 13.52 -3.91 5.13
C ALA A 17 15.03 -3.87 5.36
N LYS A 18 15.58 -2.66 5.54
CA LYS A 18 16.96 -2.51 6.01
C LYS A 18 16.90 -2.30 7.52
N ALA A 19 17.60 -3.16 8.25
CA ALA A 19 17.72 -3.02 9.69
C ALA A 19 18.94 -2.18 10.04
N ALA A 20 18.75 -1.06 10.73
CA ALA A 20 19.83 -0.27 11.31
C ALA A 20 19.32 0.45 12.58
N PHE A 21 20.23 0.78 13.49
CA PHE A 21 19.89 1.65 14.61
C PHE A 21 19.60 3.08 14.10
N ILE A 22 18.76 3.84 14.79
CA ILE A 22 18.28 5.13 14.27
C ILE A 22 19.41 6.14 14.05
N SER A 23 20.51 6.08 14.83
CA SER A 23 21.68 6.94 14.63
C SER A 23 22.40 6.67 13.31
N ASP A 24 22.36 5.42 12.83
CA ASP A 24 23.11 4.97 11.65
C ASP A 24 22.17 4.70 10.46
N PHE A 25 20.88 5.03 10.62
CA PHE A 25 19.88 4.77 9.61
C PHE A 25 19.99 5.81 8.50
N ALA A 26 20.65 5.44 7.40
CA ALA A 26 20.82 6.35 6.29
C ALA A 26 19.46 6.76 5.70
N LEU A 27 19.30 8.06 5.45
CA LEU A 27 18.08 8.63 4.88
C LEU A 27 17.70 7.96 3.54
N GLY A 28 18.67 7.66 2.69
CA GLY A 28 18.41 6.99 1.41
C GLY A 28 17.80 5.59 1.55
N ASP A 29 18.11 4.86 2.64
CA ASP A 29 17.48 3.56 2.90
C ASP A 29 16.06 3.72 3.45
N PHE A 30 15.82 4.78 4.23
CA PHE A 30 14.49 5.15 4.71
C PHE A 30 13.57 5.51 3.54
N ASP A 31 14.03 6.41 2.68
CA ASP A 31 13.32 6.84 1.48
C ASP A 31 13.06 5.68 0.54
N ARG A 32 14.07 4.83 0.28
CA ARG A 32 13.88 3.61 -0.53
C ARG A 32 12.79 2.71 0.06
N SER A 33 12.75 2.56 1.38
CA SER A 33 11.71 1.75 2.03
C SER A 33 10.32 2.36 1.81
N LEU A 34 10.15 3.68 1.96
CA LEU A 34 8.89 4.37 1.70
C LEU A 34 8.48 4.30 0.22
N GLN A 35 9.40 4.56 -0.70
CA GLN A 35 9.14 4.56 -2.14
C GLN A 35 8.63 3.20 -2.61
N VAL A 36 9.27 2.12 -2.16
CA VAL A 36 8.85 0.77 -2.54
C VAL A 36 7.56 0.38 -1.81
N ASN A 37 7.51 0.51 -0.49
CA ASN A 37 6.43 -0.08 0.32
C ASN A 37 5.13 0.74 0.34
N LEU A 38 5.22 2.07 0.29
CA LEU A 38 4.07 2.97 0.41
C LEU A 38 3.73 3.63 -0.92
N VAL A 39 4.70 4.26 -1.58
CA VAL A 39 4.45 4.94 -2.86
C VAL A 39 4.10 3.93 -3.95
N GLY A 40 4.78 2.78 -4.00
CA GLY A 40 4.41 1.68 -4.89
C GLY A 40 2.97 1.23 -4.70
N TYR A 41 2.51 1.09 -3.44
CA TYR A 41 1.12 0.74 -3.14
C TYR A 41 0.15 1.83 -3.63
N PHE A 42 0.44 3.10 -3.33
CA PHE A 42 -0.35 4.24 -3.79
C PHE A 42 -0.53 4.27 -5.30
N LEU A 43 0.55 4.10 -6.06
CA LEU A 43 0.50 4.12 -7.52
C LEU A 43 -0.37 3.00 -8.07
N CYS A 44 -0.20 1.77 -7.59
CA CYS A 44 -1.04 0.65 -8.00
C CYS A 44 -2.52 0.88 -7.67
N ALA A 45 -2.81 1.33 -6.44
CA ALA A 45 -4.17 1.61 -6.00
C ALA A 45 -4.82 2.73 -6.84
N ARG A 46 -4.09 3.81 -7.12
CA ARG A 46 -4.56 4.93 -7.94
C ARG A 46 -4.94 4.47 -9.35
N GLU A 47 -4.05 3.73 -10.01
CA GLU A 47 -4.29 3.27 -11.38
C GLU A 47 -5.43 2.24 -11.45
N PHE A 48 -5.49 1.33 -10.47
CA PHE A 48 -6.58 0.35 -10.41
C PHE A 48 -7.93 1.02 -10.15
N SER A 49 -8.01 1.97 -9.20
CA SER A 49 -9.22 2.77 -8.95
C SER A 49 -9.67 3.51 -10.21
N ARG A 50 -8.74 4.13 -10.95
CA ARG A 50 -9.05 4.83 -12.20
C ARG A 50 -9.69 3.90 -13.23
N LEU A 51 -9.16 2.68 -13.39
CA LEU A 51 -9.71 1.69 -14.30
C LEU A 51 -11.09 1.18 -13.84
N MET A 52 -11.26 0.91 -12.54
CA MET A 52 -12.53 0.49 -11.96
C MET A 52 -13.64 1.52 -12.20
N ILE A 53 -13.33 2.80 -11.97
CA ILE A 53 -14.27 3.91 -12.18
C ILE A 53 -14.61 4.03 -13.68
N ARG A 54 -13.60 4.03 -14.55
CA ARG A 54 -13.77 4.18 -16.01
C ARG A 54 -14.66 3.08 -16.59
N ASP A 55 -14.40 1.83 -16.20
CA ASP A 55 -15.04 0.66 -16.81
C ASP A 55 -16.29 0.19 -16.02
N GLY A 56 -16.65 0.88 -14.93
CA GLY A 56 -17.75 0.48 -14.05
C GLY A 56 -17.54 -0.89 -13.39
N ILE A 57 -16.28 -1.32 -13.23
CA ILE A 57 -15.93 -2.63 -12.72
C ILE A 57 -15.92 -2.61 -11.20
N LYS A 58 -16.76 -3.44 -10.59
CA LYS A 58 -16.68 -3.71 -9.15
C LYS A 58 -15.44 -4.54 -8.85
N GLY A 59 -14.67 -4.10 -7.86
CA GLY A 59 -13.48 -4.80 -7.43
C GLY A 59 -13.01 -4.37 -6.05
N ARG A 60 -11.92 -4.99 -5.58
CA ARG A 60 -11.32 -4.80 -4.26
C ARG A 60 -9.85 -4.46 -4.39
N ILE A 61 -9.38 -3.48 -3.62
CA ILE A 61 -7.95 -3.21 -3.44
C ILE A 61 -7.57 -3.75 -2.08
N ILE A 62 -6.60 -4.66 -2.04
CA ILE A 62 -6.15 -5.30 -0.79
C ILE A 62 -4.71 -4.90 -0.51
N GLN A 63 -4.46 -4.38 0.69
CA GLN A 63 -3.13 -4.00 1.18
C GLN A 63 -2.56 -5.11 2.08
N ILE A 64 -1.45 -5.73 1.67
CA ILE A 64 -0.81 -6.73 2.52
C ILE A 64 0.06 -6.06 3.58
N ASN A 65 -0.44 -6.09 4.81
CA ASN A 65 0.26 -5.59 5.97
C ASN A 65 0.94 -6.68 6.80
N SER A 66 1.84 -6.26 7.70
CA SER A 66 2.55 -7.07 8.68
C SER A 66 2.23 -6.57 10.09
N LYS A 67 2.63 -7.33 11.13
CA LYS A 67 2.59 -6.89 12.54
C LYS A 67 3.19 -5.49 12.72
N SER A 68 4.25 -5.18 11.96
CA SER A 68 4.94 -3.89 11.98
C SER A 68 4.12 -2.70 11.45
N GLY A 69 2.92 -2.93 10.92
CA GLY A 69 1.95 -1.88 10.56
C GLY A 69 0.98 -1.52 11.69
N LYS A 70 1.06 -2.20 12.84
CA LYS A 70 0.27 -1.91 14.05
C LYS A 70 1.13 -1.54 15.25
N VAL A 71 2.36 -2.04 15.31
CA VAL A 71 3.34 -1.76 16.37
C VAL A 71 4.71 -1.56 15.74
N GLY A 72 5.45 -0.53 16.14
CA GLY A 72 6.79 -0.26 15.60
C GLY A 72 7.77 -1.41 15.84
N SER A 73 8.65 -1.67 14.87
CA SER A 73 9.71 -2.67 15.00
C SER A 73 11.05 -2.00 15.28
N LYS A 74 11.81 -2.54 16.25
CA LYS A 74 13.19 -2.11 16.50
C LYS A 74 14.02 -2.28 15.23
N HIS A 75 14.92 -1.32 15.00
CA HIS A 75 15.85 -1.25 13.88
C HIS A 75 15.24 -1.15 12.48
N ASN A 76 13.92 -1.08 12.31
CA ASN A 76 13.30 -1.09 10.98
C ASN A 76 12.30 0.07 10.83
N SER A 77 12.79 1.29 11.06
CA SER A 77 12.00 2.52 11.10
C SER A 77 11.30 2.79 9.76
N GLY A 78 12.03 2.71 8.64
CA GLY A 78 11.47 2.95 7.30
C GLY A 78 10.36 1.97 6.91
N TYR A 79 10.58 0.67 7.14
CA TYR A 79 9.55 -0.34 6.87
C TYR A 79 8.33 -0.19 7.78
N SER A 80 8.54 0.08 9.07
CA SER A 80 7.43 0.29 10.02
C SER A 80 6.62 1.52 9.60
N ALA A 81 7.27 2.65 9.30
CA ALA A 81 6.60 3.85 8.82
C ALA A 81 5.77 3.59 7.55
N ALA A 82 6.33 2.88 6.57
CA ALA A 82 5.61 2.53 5.35
C ALA A 82 4.40 1.64 5.61
N LYS A 83 4.50 0.65 6.51
CA LYS A 83 3.41 -0.27 6.85
C LYS A 83 2.29 0.40 7.64
N PHE A 84 2.61 1.33 8.55
CA PHE A 84 1.61 2.18 9.20
C PHE A 84 0.95 3.11 8.18
N GLY A 85 1.73 3.78 7.32
CA GLY A 85 1.22 4.63 6.25
C GLY A 85 0.29 3.87 5.29
N GLY A 86 0.59 2.60 5.01
CA GLY A 86 -0.25 1.73 4.20
C GLY A 86 -1.66 1.54 4.78
N VAL A 87 -1.81 1.45 6.11
CA VAL A 87 -3.12 1.37 6.77
C VAL A 87 -3.91 2.65 6.56
N GLY A 88 -3.30 3.79 6.85
CA GLY A 88 -3.95 5.10 6.69
C GLY A 88 -4.34 5.38 5.25
N LEU A 89 -3.48 5.04 4.29
CA LEU A 89 -3.78 5.16 2.87
C LEU A 89 -4.95 4.28 2.45
N THR A 90 -4.99 3.03 2.91
CA THR A 90 -6.11 2.10 2.65
C THR A 90 -7.43 2.68 3.16
N GLN A 91 -7.43 3.25 4.37
CA GLN A 91 -8.60 3.89 4.97
C GLN A 91 -9.04 5.14 4.19
N SER A 92 -8.09 5.99 3.79
CA SER A 92 -8.38 7.17 2.98
C SER A 92 -8.99 6.81 1.63
N LEU A 93 -8.39 5.85 0.92
CA LEU A 93 -8.90 5.37 -0.35
C LEU A 93 -10.30 4.74 -0.19
N ALA A 94 -10.56 4.06 0.94
CA ALA A 94 -11.86 3.47 1.20
C ALA A 94 -12.94 4.55 1.29
N LEU A 95 -12.64 5.69 1.91
CA LEU A 95 -13.54 6.83 2.00
C LEU A 95 -13.79 7.47 0.61
N ASP A 96 -12.74 7.64 -0.19
CA ASP A 96 -12.86 8.20 -1.55
C ASP A 96 -13.74 7.34 -2.46
N LEU A 97 -13.59 6.00 -2.37
CA LEU A 97 -14.31 5.06 -3.23
C LEU A 97 -15.67 4.61 -2.65
N ALA A 98 -15.94 4.87 -1.36
CA ALA A 98 -17.20 4.48 -0.72
C ALA A 98 -18.43 5.06 -1.44
N ASN A 99 -18.33 6.31 -1.89
CA ASN A 99 -19.41 6.99 -2.61
C ASN A 99 -19.63 6.45 -4.04
N MET A 100 -18.67 5.68 -4.58
CA MET A 100 -18.71 5.18 -5.96
C MET A 100 -19.26 3.76 -6.07
N ALA A 101 -19.87 3.22 -5.00
CA ALA A 101 -20.42 1.86 -4.93
C ALA A 101 -19.42 0.74 -5.30
N LEU A 102 -18.12 1.02 -5.18
CA LEU A 102 -17.05 0.05 -5.39
C LEU A 102 -16.82 -0.71 -4.08
N PRO A 103 -17.04 -2.03 -4.05
CA PRO A 103 -17.02 -2.77 -2.79
C PRO A 103 -15.60 -2.87 -2.23
N CYS A 104 -15.38 -2.18 -1.11
CA CYS A 104 -14.47 -2.56 -0.03
C CYS A 104 -12.97 -2.65 -0.39
N ILE A 105 -12.24 -1.58 -0.09
CA ILE A 105 -10.80 -1.65 0.17
C ILE A 105 -10.62 -2.27 1.56
N ARG A 106 -9.79 -3.32 1.68
CA ARG A 106 -9.57 -4.00 2.97
C ARG A 106 -8.12 -4.39 3.21
#